data_AF-A0A6J1PF64-F1
#
_entry.id   AF-A0A6J1PF64-F1
#
_cell.length_a   1.000
_cell.length_b   1.000
_cell.length_c   1.000
_cell.angle_alpha   90.00
_cell.angle_beta   90.00
_cell.angle_gamma   90.00
#
_symmetry.space_group_name_H-M   'P 1'
#
loop_
_entity.id
_entity.type
_entity.pdbx_description
1 polymer ?
#
loop_
_entity_poly.entity_id
_entity_poly.type
_entity_poly.pdbx_seq_one_letter_code
_entity_poly.pdbx_strand_id
1 'polypeptide(L)'
;MDELDKKFTAVFEESDRITAFINRQEAVNVDFAHKLNQIPDVLKIVEGHGKRIAALEAQSARLLSSQRVVSRSSAASGVCRTSDIIISGIPSEFTDSSGDIGSVFTALGIPQLVPDVLETRDVVKRSVPIAGGESSGDVSTADGGVEAAGRKKSVIVALKSREVRDHVLKVMCSRRRLTVNDVFERNVPGNIHVNELFPTDTYNLLNRTRIKARQSSYRHVWSRDGQIFVRREHGQPPILISSEADLAKLQ
;
A
#
# COMPACT_ATOMS: atom_id res chain seq x y z
N MET A 1 -40.59 33.03 -85.90
CA MET A 1 -40.54 33.72 -84.59
C MET A 1 -39.84 32.84 -83.55
N ASP A 2 -40.13 31.54 -83.50
CA ASP A 2 -39.65 30.60 -82.47
C ASP A 2 -38.13 30.41 -82.30
N GLU A 3 -37.31 30.62 -83.33
CA GLU A 3 -35.86 30.37 -83.23
C GLU A 3 -35.10 31.55 -82.58
N LEU A 4 -35.62 32.77 -82.75
CA LEU A 4 -35.03 33.97 -82.15
C LEU A 4 -35.32 33.98 -80.65
N ASP A 5 -36.55 33.67 -80.25
CA ASP A 5 -36.95 33.59 -78.83
C ASP A 5 -36.15 32.51 -78.09
N LYS A 6 -35.94 31.33 -78.68
CA LYS A 6 -35.08 30.28 -78.08
C LYS A 6 -33.64 30.73 -77.88
N LYS A 7 -33.05 31.46 -78.85
CA LYS A 7 -31.69 32.00 -78.71
C LYS A 7 -31.63 33.08 -77.63
N PHE A 8 -32.65 33.93 -77.53
CA PHE A 8 -32.75 34.92 -76.45
C PHE A 8 -32.88 34.26 -75.08
N THR A 9 -33.75 33.26 -74.91
CA THR A 9 -33.89 32.54 -73.62
C THR A 9 -32.60 31.83 -73.21
N ALA A 10 -31.88 31.21 -74.15
CA ALA A 10 -30.62 30.53 -73.87
C ALA A 10 -29.52 31.50 -73.36
N VAL A 11 -29.44 32.71 -73.95
CA VAL A 11 -28.49 33.74 -73.50
C VAL A 11 -28.84 34.25 -72.09
N PHE A 12 -30.12 34.39 -71.76
CA PHE A 12 -30.54 34.76 -70.41
C PHE A 12 -30.23 33.66 -69.38
N GLU A 13 -30.47 32.39 -69.71
CA GLU A 13 -30.10 31.26 -68.83
C GLU A 13 -28.58 31.18 -68.60
N GLU A 14 -27.78 31.49 -69.62
CA GLU A 14 -26.32 31.50 -69.50
C GLU A 14 -25.82 32.68 -68.65
N SER A 15 -26.45 33.85 -68.78
CA SER A 15 -26.21 35.00 -67.89
C SER A 15 -26.56 34.67 -66.43
N ASP A 16 -27.70 34.02 -66.17
CA ASP A 16 -28.12 33.63 -64.82
C ASP A 16 -27.15 32.62 -64.19
N ARG A 17 -26.61 31.69 -64.98
CA ARG A 17 -25.58 30.75 -64.53
C ARG A 17 -24.28 31.46 -64.16
N ILE A 18 -23.87 32.46 -64.94
CA ILE A 18 -22.67 33.26 -64.65
C ILE A 18 -22.88 34.08 -63.37
N THR A 19 -24.04 34.72 -63.21
CA THR A 19 -24.37 35.47 -61.99
C THR A 19 -24.42 34.56 -60.76
N ALA A 20 -25.03 33.38 -60.87
CA ALA A 20 -25.04 32.39 -59.78
C ALA A 20 -23.63 31.92 -59.40
N PHE A 21 -22.74 31.76 -60.39
CA PHE A 21 -21.34 31.42 -60.14
C PHE A 21 -20.58 32.56 -59.44
N ILE A 22 -20.76 33.80 -59.86
CA ILE A 22 -20.15 34.98 -59.23
C ILE A 22 -20.61 35.11 -57.78
N ASN A 23 -21.91 35.03 -57.52
CA ASN A 23 -22.46 35.10 -56.16
C ASN A 23 -21.91 33.97 -55.26
N ARG A 24 -21.73 32.77 -55.83
CA ARG A 24 -21.12 31.64 -55.10
C ARG A 24 -19.66 31.91 -54.77
N GLN A 25 -18.88 32.49 -55.70
CA GLN A 25 -17.49 32.86 -55.45
C GLN A 25 -17.37 33.95 -54.39
N GLU A 26 -18.24 34.97 -54.43
CA GLU A 26 -18.29 36.01 -53.41
C GLU A 26 -18.60 35.44 -52.02
N ALA A 27 -19.58 34.54 -51.92
CA ALA A 27 -19.91 33.87 -50.66
C ALA A 27 -18.73 33.06 -50.10
N VAL A 28 -18.01 32.33 -50.97
CA VAL A 28 -16.81 31.58 -50.58
C VAL A 28 -15.70 32.52 -50.11
N ASN A 29 -15.48 33.63 -50.81
CA ASN A 29 -14.47 34.62 -50.44
C ASN A 29 -14.77 35.27 -49.09
N VAL A 30 -16.04 35.55 -48.78
CA VAL A 30 -16.48 36.06 -47.47
C VAL A 30 -16.21 35.04 -46.37
N ASP A 31 -16.52 33.75 -46.60
CA ASP A 31 -16.21 32.68 -45.64
C ASP A 31 -14.69 32.52 -45.41
N PHE A 32 -13.89 32.61 -46.48
CA PHE A 32 -12.42 32.61 -46.35
C PHE A 32 -11.92 33.80 -45.53
N ALA A 33 -12.40 35.02 -45.80
CA ALA A 33 -12.03 36.21 -45.05
C ALA A 33 -12.39 36.07 -43.56
N HIS A 34 -13.58 35.54 -43.28
CA HIS A 34 -14.01 35.27 -41.91
C HIS A 34 -13.11 34.25 -41.20
N LYS A 35 -12.78 33.13 -41.86
CA LYS A 35 -11.86 32.11 -41.32
C LYS A 35 -10.44 32.65 -41.08
N LEU A 36 -9.94 33.48 -41.99
CA LEU A 36 -8.63 34.13 -41.84
C LEU A 36 -8.61 35.05 -40.61
N ASN A 37 -9.71 35.76 -40.34
CA ASN A 37 -9.85 36.61 -39.15
C ASN A 37 -9.91 35.82 -37.83
N GLN A 38 -10.24 34.53 -37.86
CA GLN A 38 -10.26 33.67 -36.66
C GLN A 38 -8.91 33.06 -36.31
N ILE A 39 -7.95 33.01 -37.25
CA ILE A 39 -6.62 32.41 -37.02
C ILE A 39 -5.87 33.03 -35.83
N PRO A 40 -5.86 34.36 -35.64
CA PRO A 40 -5.17 34.98 -34.49
C PRO A 40 -5.73 34.53 -33.14
N ASP A 41 -7.05 34.35 -33.03
CA ASP A 41 -7.69 33.90 -31.79
C ASP A 41 -7.33 32.45 -31.47
N VAL A 42 -7.33 31.58 -32.48
CA VAL A 42 -6.87 30.18 -32.33
C VAL A 42 -5.40 30.15 -31.89
N LEU A 43 -4.56 31.00 -32.47
CA LEU A 43 -3.14 31.07 -32.12
C LEU A 43 -2.94 31.50 -30.66
N LYS A 44 -3.72 32.48 -30.18
CA LYS A 44 -3.72 32.91 -28.78
C LYS A 44 -4.15 31.80 -27.83
N ILE A 45 -5.14 30.99 -28.20
CA ILE A 45 -5.59 29.83 -27.41
C ILE A 45 -4.48 28.77 -27.32
N VAL A 46 -3.86 28.44 -28.44
CA VAL A 46 -2.76 27.46 -28.50
C VAL A 46 -1.57 27.92 -27.65
N GLU A 47 -1.20 29.20 -27.71
CA GLU A 47 -0.14 29.74 -26.86
C GLU A 47 -0.49 29.64 -25.36
N GLY A 48 -1.75 29.93 -24.99
CA GLY A 48 -2.25 29.76 -23.63
C GLY A 48 -2.18 28.30 -23.14
N HIS A 49 -2.57 27.36 -24.00
CA HIS A 49 -2.47 25.93 -23.69
C HIS A 49 -1.02 25.49 -23.55
N GLY A 50 -0.11 25.95 -24.42
CA GLY A 50 1.33 25.66 -24.32
C GLY A 50 1.92 26.12 -22.98
N LYS A 51 1.60 27.32 -22.53
CA LYS A 51 2.02 27.83 -21.20
C LYS A 51 1.47 26.98 -20.06
N ARG A 52 0.21 26.54 -20.14
CA ARG A 52 -0.42 25.67 -19.13
C ARG A 52 0.24 24.28 -19.08
N ILE A 53 0.53 23.69 -20.23
CA ILE A 53 1.22 22.39 -20.33
C ILE A 53 2.60 22.48 -19.69
N ALA A 54 3.39 23.50 -20.05
CA ALA A 54 4.71 23.70 -19.47
C ALA A 54 4.67 23.88 -17.93
N ALA A 55 3.65 24.59 -17.43
CA ALA A 55 3.45 24.74 -15.99
C ALA A 55 3.09 23.41 -15.29
N LEU A 56 2.23 22.59 -15.90
CA LEU A 56 1.87 21.27 -15.38
C LEU A 56 3.04 20.29 -15.41
N GLU A 57 3.85 20.32 -16.47
CA GLU A 57 5.07 19.51 -16.59
C GLU A 57 6.10 19.92 -15.52
N ALA A 58 6.29 21.22 -15.28
CA ALA A 58 7.16 21.72 -14.23
C ALA A 58 6.66 21.32 -12.82
N GLN A 59 5.35 21.38 -12.57
CA GLN A 59 4.77 20.90 -11.32
C GLN A 59 4.96 19.39 -11.15
N SER A 60 4.73 18.62 -12.21
CA SER A 60 4.92 17.16 -12.20
C SER A 60 6.38 16.80 -11.94
N ALA A 61 7.33 17.51 -12.54
CA ALA A 61 8.76 17.32 -12.28
C ALA A 61 9.14 17.63 -10.82
N ARG A 62 8.53 18.66 -10.21
CA ARG A 62 8.72 19.00 -8.78
C ARG A 62 8.11 17.94 -7.86
N LEU A 63 6.93 17.43 -8.18
CA LEU A 63 6.29 16.37 -7.40
C LEU A 63 7.11 15.07 -7.48
N LEU A 64 7.59 14.70 -8.66
CA LEU A 64 8.44 13.53 -8.84
C LEU A 64 9.79 13.68 -8.12
N SER A 65 10.39 14.87 -8.11
CA SER A 65 11.63 15.10 -7.35
C SER A 65 11.40 15.09 -5.84
N SER A 66 10.31 15.68 -5.36
CA SER A 66 9.89 15.61 -3.96
C SER A 66 9.61 14.16 -3.54
N GLN A 67 8.87 13.41 -4.36
CA GLN A 67 8.61 12.00 -4.13
C GLN A 67 9.90 11.20 -4.14
N ARG A 68 10.87 11.46 -5.03
CA ARG A 68 12.19 10.81 -4.98
C ARG A 68 12.98 11.14 -3.72
N VAL A 69 12.89 12.35 -3.18
CA VAL A 69 13.56 12.72 -1.92
C VAL A 69 12.90 12.02 -0.73
N VAL A 70 11.56 12.01 -0.67
CA VAL A 70 10.80 11.25 0.33
C VAL A 70 11.07 9.76 0.19
N SER A 71 11.10 9.23 -1.04
CA SER A 71 11.40 7.84 -1.35
C SER A 71 12.87 7.49 -1.15
N ARG A 72 13.83 8.42 -1.13
CA ARG A 72 15.23 8.13 -0.75
C ARG A 72 15.43 8.12 0.76
N SER A 73 14.71 8.97 1.49
CA SER A 73 14.59 8.85 2.95
C SER A 73 13.80 7.58 3.35
N SER A 74 12.84 7.16 2.51
CA SER A 74 12.03 5.94 2.69
C SER A 74 12.60 4.69 2.00
N ALA A 75 13.62 4.77 1.14
CA ALA A 75 14.26 3.57 0.59
C ALA A 75 15.17 2.91 1.63
N ALA A 76 15.61 3.66 2.64
CA ALA A 76 16.27 3.14 3.84
C ALA A 76 15.28 2.70 4.94
N SER A 77 13.99 2.95 4.77
CA SER A 77 12.92 2.49 5.67
C SER A 77 11.74 2.09 4.82
N GLY A 78 11.77 0.84 4.36
CA GLY A 78 10.70 0.22 3.58
C GLY A 78 9.37 0.72 4.10
N VAL A 79 8.55 1.25 3.18
CA VAL A 79 7.20 1.76 3.41
C VAL A 79 6.68 1.20 4.71
N CYS A 80 6.38 2.07 5.69
CA CYS A 80 5.59 1.65 6.84
C CYS A 80 4.30 1.06 6.27
N ARG A 81 4.34 -0.24 5.99
CA ARG A 81 3.25 -0.98 5.41
C ARG A 81 2.37 -1.21 6.60
N THR A 82 1.54 -0.22 6.87
CA THR A 82 0.41 -0.29 7.82
C THR A 82 -0.58 -1.40 7.45
N SER A 83 -0.28 -2.25 6.46
CA SER A 83 -1.06 -3.39 6.04
C SER A 83 -0.34 -4.72 6.33
N ASP A 84 0.90 -4.69 6.85
CA ASP A 84 1.68 -5.91 7.07
C ASP A 84 1.35 -6.58 8.40
N ILE A 85 1.37 -7.91 8.39
CA ILE A 85 1.24 -8.77 9.56
C ILE A 85 2.46 -9.66 9.72
N ILE A 86 2.72 -10.08 10.94
CA ILE A 86 3.70 -11.12 11.25
C ILE A 86 2.97 -12.36 11.81
N ILE A 87 3.21 -13.49 11.18
CA ILE A 87 2.73 -14.80 11.62
C ILE A 87 3.91 -15.52 12.26
N SER A 88 3.81 -15.80 13.55
CA SER A 88 4.84 -16.48 14.35
C SER A 88 4.36 -17.85 14.80
N GLY A 89 5.30 -18.79 14.99
CA GLY A 89 4.98 -20.13 15.51
C GLY A 89 4.85 -21.21 14.44
N ILE A 90 5.22 -20.91 13.20
CA ILE A 90 5.21 -21.87 12.09
C ILE A 90 6.41 -22.81 12.25
N PRO A 91 6.21 -24.14 12.28
CA PRO A 91 7.33 -25.08 12.37
C PRO A 91 8.27 -25.00 11.16
N SER A 92 9.58 -25.20 11.38
CA SER A 92 10.60 -24.99 10.34
C SER A 92 10.47 -25.92 9.13
N GLU A 93 9.77 -27.03 9.30
CA GLU A 93 9.46 -28.02 8.27
C GLU A 93 8.41 -27.54 7.25
N PHE A 94 7.68 -26.45 7.51
CA PHE A 94 6.69 -25.86 6.61
C PHE A 94 7.18 -24.48 6.17
N THR A 95 7.96 -24.42 5.08
CA THR A 95 8.42 -23.14 4.52
C THR A 95 8.72 -23.23 3.03
N ASP A 96 7.83 -23.86 2.26
CA ASP A 96 7.81 -23.64 0.81
C ASP A 96 6.67 -22.66 0.50
N SER A 97 6.99 -21.38 0.72
CA SER A 97 6.39 -20.16 0.17
C SER A 97 4.95 -20.26 -0.39
N SER A 98 4.04 -19.50 0.22
CA SER A 98 2.64 -19.23 -0.15
C SER A 98 1.59 -20.27 0.31
N GLY A 99 1.85 -21.58 0.12
CA GLY A 99 0.87 -22.63 0.46
C GLY A 99 0.47 -22.64 1.94
N ASP A 100 1.44 -22.47 2.83
CA ASP A 100 1.26 -22.52 4.28
C ASP A 100 0.41 -21.36 4.83
N ILE A 101 0.47 -20.19 4.18
CA ILE A 101 -0.35 -19.04 4.57
C ILE A 101 -1.81 -19.28 4.18
N GLY A 102 -2.05 -19.89 3.02
CA GLY A 102 -3.39 -20.31 2.61
C GLY A 102 -4.04 -21.20 3.67
N SER A 103 -3.30 -22.14 4.24
CA SER A 103 -3.75 -22.99 5.33
C SER A 103 -4.07 -22.20 6.60
N VAL A 104 -3.24 -21.21 6.97
CA VAL A 104 -3.52 -20.33 8.13
C VAL A 104 -4.82 -19.54 7.92
N PHE A 105 -5.03 -18.97 6.74
CA PHE A 105 -6.23 -18.19 6.43
C PHE A 105 -7.49 -19.06 6.36
N THR A 106 -7.35 -20.27 5.80
CA THR A 106 -8.41 -21.28 5.77
C THR A 106 -8.79 -21.71 7.18
N ALA A 107 -7.79 -22.00 8.02
CA ALA A 107 -8.00 -22.33 9.41
C ALA A 107 -8.71 -21.19 10.13
N LEU A 108 -8.35 -19.92 9.88
CA LEU A 108 -9.02 -18.74 10.42
C LEU A 108 -10.45 -18.51 9.89
N GLY A 109 -10.92 -19.31 8.91
CA GLY A 109 -12.26 -19.16 8.32
C GLY A 109 -12.37 -17.98 7.35
N ILE A 110 -11.24 -17.51 6.82
CA ILE A 110 -11.14 -16.39 5.88
C ILE A 110 -10.35 -16.74 4.61
N PRO A 111 -10.64 -17.86 3.93
CA PRO A 111 -9.91 -18.25 2.71
C PRO A 111 -10.04 -17.23 1.57
N GLN A 112 -11.11 -16.42 1.56
CA GLN A 112 -11.36 -15.38 0.56
C GLN A 112 -10.32 -14.24 0.57
N LEU A 113 -9.52 -14.09 1.63
CA LEU A 113 -8.50 -13.05 1.76
C LEU A 113 -7.10 -13.50 1.33
N VAL A 114 -6.93 -14.78 0.96
CA VAL A 114 -5.69 -15.29 0.37
C VAL A 114 -5.26 -14.51 -0.89
N PRO A 115 -6.14 -14.16 -1.86
CA PRO A 115 -5.73 -13.36 -3.02
C PRO A 115 -5.33 -11.92 -2.69
N ASP A 116 -5.62 -11.41 -1.49
CA ASP A 116 -5.19 -10.09 -1.04
C ASP A 116 -3.79 -10.10 -0.41
N VAL A 117 -3.12 -11.26 -0.35
CA VAL A 117 -1.72 -11.39 0.03
C VAL A 117 -0.84 -11.01 -1.16
N LEU A 118 -0.07 -9.93 -1.01
CA LEU A 118 0.81 -9.43 -2.06
C LEU A 118 2.18 -10.11 -2.04
N GLU A 119 2.73 -10.30 -0.85
CA GLU A 119 4.11 -10.73 -0.67
C GLU A 119 4.29 -11.46 0.65
N THR A 120 5.16 -12.45 0.66
CA THR A 120 5.54 -13.20 1.85
C THR A 120 7.04 -13.13 2.03
N ARG A 121 7.51 -12.84 3.25
CA ARG A 121 8.94 -12.77 3.58
C ARG A 121 9.23 -13.53 4.86
N ASP A 122 10.22 -14.41 4.83
CA ASP A 122 10.66 -15.09 6.04
C ASP A 122 11.49 -14.17 6.93
N VAL A 123 11.17 -14.15 8.22
CA VAL A 123 11.99 -13.48 9.23
C VAL A 123 13.15 -14.39 9.56
N VAL A 124 14.25 -14.24 8.81
CA VAL A 124 15.51 -14.91 9.14
C VAL A 124 16.04 -14.31 10.44
N LYS A 125 15.77 -14.98 11.56
CA LYS A 125 16.50 -14.71 12.79
C LYS A 125 17.95 -15.08 12.52
N ARG A 126 18.81 -14.08 12.35
CA ARG A 126 20.26 -14.28 12.28
C ARG A 126 20.65 -14.93 13.61
N SER A 127 20.89 -16.23 13.59
CA SER A 127 21.59 -16.90 14.69
C SER A 127 22.96 -16.24 14.76
N VAL A 128 23.14 -15.33 15.71
CA VAL A 128 24.47 -14.80 16.00
C VAL A 128 25.28 -16.00 16.48
N PRO A 129 26.37 -16.39 15.80
CA PRO A 129 27.34 -17.26 16.42
C PRO A 129 27.98 -16.44 17.53
N ILE A 130 27.65 -16.75 18.79
CA ILE A 130 28.33 -16.16 19.93
C ILE A 130 29.78 -16.70 19.88
N ALA A 131 30.68 -15.89 19.33
CA ALA A 131 32.11 -16.11 19.42
C ALA A 131 32.60 -15.52 20.75
N GLY A 132 32.98 -16.39 21.69
CA GLY A 132 33.89 -16.09 22.80
C GLY A 132 33.28 -15.45 24.05
N GLY A 133 33.27 -16.19 25.16
CA GLY A 133 32.99 -15.66 26.50
C GLY A 133 32.74 -16.76 27.51
N GLU A 134 33.81 -17.35 28.05
CA GLU A 134 33.78 -18.29 29.17
C GLU A 134 33.25 -17.61 30.44
N SER A 135 32.23 -18.20 31.07
CA SER A 135 31.89 -18.00 32.49
C SER A 135 30.90 -19.09 32.93
N SER A 136 31.34 -19.90 33.88
CA SER A 136 30.74 -21.11 34.45
C SER A 136 29.36 -20.98 35.11
N GLY A 137 28.60 -22.08 35.06
CA GLY A 137 27.47 -22.44 35.95
C GLY A 137 26.15 -22.71 35.19
N ASP A 138 26.04 -23.78 34.39
CA ASP A 138 25.61 -25.14 34.75
C ASP A 138 24.19 -25.27 35.33
N VAL A 139 23.23 -25.69 34.49
CA VAL A 139 22.65 -27.06 34.54
C VAL A 139 22.46 -27.54 33.09
N SER A 140 23.22 -28.59 32.78
CA SER A 140 23.21 -29.44 31.58
C SER A 140 21.81 -30.03 31.28
N THR A 141 21.43 -30.26 30.02
CA THR A 141 21.72 -31.54 29.34
C THR A 141 22.15 -31.37 27.89
N ALA A 142 23.29 -31.98 27.58
CA ALA A 142 23.75 -32.32 26.24
C ALA A 142 22.92 -33.46 25.64
N ASP A 143 22.68 -33.44 24.33
CA ASP A 143 23.04 -34.55 23.41
C ASP A 143 22.82 -34.13 21.94
N GLY A 144 23.64 -34.66 21.05
CA GLY A 144 23.63 -34.35 19.62
C GLY A 144 22.46 -34.96 18.85
N GLY A 145 22.17 -34.37 17.68
CA GLY A 145 21.60 -35.14 16.56
C GLY A 145 20.07 -35.24 16.42
N VAL A 146 19.25 -34.43 17.10
CA VAL A 146 17.77 -34.46 16.93
C VAL A 146 17.07 -33.09 16.71
N GLU A 147 17.73 -31.94 16.87
CA GLU A 147 17.02 -30.65 17.01
C GLU A 147 16.85 -29.78 15.74
N ALA A 148 16.42 -30.37 14.63
CA ALA A 148 15.79 -29.60 13.54
C ALA A 148 14.26 -29.50 13.70
N ALA A 149 13.64 -30.42 14.45
CA ALA A 149 12.19 -30.62 14.54
C ALA A 149 11.45 -29.72 15.57
N GLY A 150 12.04 -28.61 15.99
CA GLY A 150 11.44 -27.73 17.02
C GLY A 150 11.58 -26.24 16.77
N ARG A 151 12.28 -25.82 15.71
CA ARG A 151 12.54 -24.40 15.47
C ARG A 151 11.27 -23.77 14.89
N LYS A 152 10.65 -22.86 15.64
CA LYS A 152 9.49 -22.06 15.17
C LYS A 152 9.99 -20.83 14.43
N LYS A 153 9.58 -20.69 13.16
CA LYS A 153 9.86 -19.55 12.29
C LYS A 153 8.77 -18.47 12.44
N SER A 154 9.06 -17.30 11.89
CA SER A 154 8.10 -16.21 11.75
C SER A 154 8.16 -15.70 10.32
N VAL A 155 7.00 -15.37 9.78
CA VAL A 155 6.80 -14.96 8.40
C VAL A 155 6.08 -13.63 8.40
N ILE A 156 6.58 -12.67 7.64
CA ILE A 156 5.93 -11.40 7.38
C ILE A 156 5.07 -11.56 6.13
N VAL A 157 3.82 -11.17 6.23
CA VAL A 157 2.85 -11.21 5.14
C VAL A 157 2.41 -9.78 4.84
N ALA A 158 2.64 -9.36 3.61
CA ALA A 158 2.19 -8.07 3.12
C ALA A 158 0.81 -8.18 2.51
N LEU A 159 -0.13 -7.40 3.02
CA LEU A 159 -1.52 -7.39 2.57
C LEU A 159 -1.78 -6.19 1.66
N LYS A 160 -2.79 -6.33 0.81
CA LYS A 160 -3.23 -5.30 -0.14
C LYS A 160 -3.73 -4.02 0.53
N SER A 161 -4.38 -4.13 1.68
CA SER A 161 -5.00 -2.99 2.38
C SER A 161 -4.98 -3.17 3.88
N ARG A 162 -5.01 -2.05 4.60
CA ARG A 162 -5.14 -1.98 6.05
C ARG A 162 -6.46 -2.58 6.54
N GLU A 163 -7.53 -2.47 5.75
CA GLU A 163 -8.83 -3.07 6.12
C GLU A 163 -8.76 -4.59 6.16
N VAL A 164 -8.04 -5.20 5.21
CA VAL A 164 -7.80 -6.66 5.18
C VAL A 164 -6.99 -7.07 6.41
N ARG A 165 -5.94 -6.32 6.74
CA ARG A 165 -5.13 -6.52 7.95
C ARG A 165 -5.99 -6.48 9.21
N ASP A 166 -6.80 -5.43 9.38
CA ASP A 166 -7.63 -5.23 10.56
C ASP A 166 -8.70 -6.31 10.67
N HIS A 167 -9.24 -6.78 9.54
CA HIS A 167 -10.17 -7.91 9.50
C HIS A 167 -9.49 -9.21 9.98
N VAL A 168 -8.30 -9.54 9.45
CA VAL A 168 -7.53 -10.73 9.85
C VAL A 168 -7.24 -10.70 11.35
N LEU A 169 -6.77 -9.57 11.87
CA LEU A 169 -6.47 -9.40 13.31
C LEU A 169 -7.73 -9.50 14.18
N LYS A 170 -8.86 -8.97 13.73
CA LYS A 170 -10.16 -9.07 14.44
C LYS A 170 -10.63 -10.53 14.53
N VAL A 171 -10.52 -11.28 13.44
CA VAL A 171 -10.87 -12.71 13.40
C VAL A 171 -9.95 -13.50 14.35
N MET A 172 -8.65 -13.26 14.31
CA MET A 172 -7.69 -13.90 15.21
C MET A 172 -8.00 -13.58 16.69
N CYS A 173 -8.29 -12.31 17.01
CA CYS A 173 -8.65 -11.88 18.36
C CYS A 173 -9.92 -12.59 18.88
N SER A 174 -10.91 -12.77 17.98
CA SER A 174 -12.16 -13.47 18.29
C SER A 174 -11.94 -14.96 18.57
N ARG A 175 -11.05 -15.61 17.81
CA ARG A 175 -10.69 -17.03 17.99
C ARG A 175 -9.82 -17.28 19.22
N ARG A 176 -9.04 -16.28 19.66
CA ARG A 176 -8.09 -16.29 20.81
C ARG A 176 -6.89 -17.23 20.67
N ARG A 177 -7.04 -18.41 20.07
CA ARG A 177 -5.98 -19.41 19.93
C ARG A 177 -6.07 -20.10 18.56
N LEU A 178 -4.93 -20.19 17.90
CA LEU A 178 -4.74 -20.98 16.69
C LEU A 178 -3.62 -21.97 16.98
N THR A 179 -3.89 -23.27 16.88
CA THR A 179 -2.87 -24.29 17.09
C THR A 179 -2.28 -24.74 15.76
N VAL A 180 -1.06 -25.28 15.79
CA VAL A 180 -0.42 -25.86 14.61
C VAL A 180 -1.27 -27.01 14.05
N ASN A 181 -1.94 -27.78 14.93
CA ASN A 181 -2.84 -28.85 14.52
C ASN A 181 -4.06 -28.32 13.74
N ASP A 182 -4.61 -27.15 14.12
CA ASP A 182 -5.74 -26.56 13.39
C ASP A 182 -5.38 -26.09 11.98
N VAL A 183 -4.09 -25.85 11.71
CA VAL A 183 -3.61 -25.27 10.44
C VAL A 183 -3.01 -26.33 9.53
N PHE A 184 -2.24 -27.26 10.08
CA PHE A 184 -1.46 -28.24 9.31
C PHE A 184 -1.94 -29.67 9.53
N GLU A 185 -3.00 -29.88 10.32
CA GLU A 185 -3.59 -31.19 10.63
C GLU A 185 -2.56 -32.22 11.16
N ARG A 186 -1.50 -31.73 11.80
CA ARG A 186 -0.47 -32.56 12.43
C ARG A 186 -0.49 -32.40 13.94
N ASN A 187 -0.20 -33.51 14.62
CA ASN A 187 -0.06 -33.60 16.06
C ASN A 187 1.27 -32.98 16.57
N VAL A 188 1.60 -31.78 16.10
CA VAL A 188 2.77 -31.00 16.53
C VAL A 188 2.30 -29.99 17.59
N PRO A 189 2.87 -30.00 18.80
CA PRO A 189 2.50 -29.05 19.84
C PRO A 189 3.01 -27.65 19.51
N GLY A 190 2.10 -26.72 19.21
CA GLY A 190 2.44 -25.33 18.96
C GLY A 190 1.22 -24.43 18.81
N ASN A 191 1.40 -23.16 19.17
CA ASN A 191 0.43 -22.11 18.88
C ASN A 191 0.99 -21.21 17.76
N ILE A 192 0.11 -20.82 16.85
CA ILE A 192 0.38 -19.84 15.81
C ILE A 192 -0.18 -18.50 16.30
N HIS A 193 0.63 -17.46 16.17
CA HIS A 193 0.30 -16.10 16.56
C HIS A 193 0.30 -15.21 15.34
N VAL A 194 -0.77 -14.46 15.14
CA VAL A 194 -0.87 -13.44 14.08
C VAL A 194 -0.90 -12.08 14.77
N ASN A 195 0.11 -11.26 14.49
CA ASN A 195 0.25 -9.92 15.07
C ASN A 195 0.45 -8.86 13.98
N GLU A 196 0.21 -7.60 14.32
CA GLU A 196 0.60 -6.45 13.49
C GLU A 196 2.12 -6.36 13.39
N LEU A 197 2.64 -6.06 12.19
CA LEU A 197 4.06 -5.76 12.02
C LEU A 197 4.32 -4.30 12.44
N PHE A 198 5.03 -4.12 13.56
CA PHE A 198 5.43 -2.79 14.01
C PHE A 198 6.76 -2.36 13.36
N PRO A 199 6.91 -1.07 12.99
CA PRO A 199 8.22 -0.49 12.72
C PRO A 199 9.18 -0.71 13.89
N THR A 200 10.48 -0.80 13.62
CA THR A 200 11.51 -1.04 14.64
C THR A 200 11.40 -0.09 15.83
N ASP A 201 11.17 1.20 15.57
CA ASP A 201 11.05 2.22 16.62
C ASP A 201 9.83 1.97 17.51
N THR A 202 8.67 1.71 16.91
CA THR A 202 7.43 1.39 17.64
C THR A 202 7.56 0.06 18.40
N TYR A 203 8.20 -0.94 17.81
CA TYR A 203 8.46 -2.22 18.46
C TYR A 203 9.36 -2.05 19.70
N ASN A 204 10.44 -1.27 19.57
CA ASN A 204 11.33 -0.94 20.67
C ASN A 204 10.60 -0.16 21.77
N LEU A 205 9.77 0.82 21.39
CA LEU A 205 8.94 1.58 22.33
C LEU A 205 7.95 0.66 23.06
N LEU A 206 7.28 -0.26 22.35
CA LEU A 206 6.37 -1.24 22.94
C LEU A 206 7.09 -2.16 23.93
N ASN A 207 8.30 -2.61 23.58
CA ASN A 207 9.09 -3.46 24.48
C ASN A 207 9.50 -2.71 25.75
N ARG A 208 10.01 -1.48 25.62
CA ARG A 208 10.35 -0.62 26.77
C ARG A 208 9.11 -0.31 27.62
N THR A 209 7.97 -0.04 26.97
CA THR A 209 6.69 0.20 27.64
C THR A 209 6.27 -1.03 28.46
N ARG A 210 6.37 -2.24 27.91
CA ARG A 210 6.06 -3.48 28.65
C ARG A 210 6.97 -3.68 29.86
N ILE A 211 8.26 -3.40 29.73
CA ILE A 211 9.21 -3.50 30.85
C ILE A 211 8.82 -2.51 31.96
N LYS A 212 8.60 -1.24 31.61
CA LYS A 212 8.23 -0.22 32.58
C LYS A 212 6.86 -0.45 33.20
N ALA A 213 5.88 -0.89 32.42
CA ALA A 213 4.55 -1.25 32.90
C ALA A 213 4.61 -2.35 33.97
N ARG A 214 5.46 -3.37 33.76
CA ARG A 214 5.70 -4.44 34.75
C ARG A 214 6.31 -3.91 36.04
N GLN A 215 7.27 -2.98 35.95
CA GLN A 215 7.90 -2.35 37.12
C GLN A 215 6.90 -1.50 37.92
N SER A 216 5.97 -0.82 37.24
CA SER A 216 5.04 0.13 37.85
C SER A 216 3.63 -0.44 38.07
N SER A 217 3.49 -1.78 38.13
CA SER A 217 2.24 -2.51 38.41
C SER A 217 1.07 -2.21 37.44
N TYR A 218 1.36 -1.85 36.19
CA TYR A 218 0.34 -1.76 35.15
C TYR A 218 0.03 -3.15 34.60
N ARG A 219 -1.25 -3.56 34.64
CA ARG A 219 -1.65 -4.93 34.27
C ARG A 219 -1.81 -5.16 32.77
N HIS A 220 -2.21 -4.14 32.02
CA HIS A 220 -2.58 -4.31 30.62
C HIS A 220 -1.78 -3.38 29.71
N VAL A 221 -1.08 -3.97 28.75
CA VAL A 221 -0.38 -3.26 27.67
C VAL A 221 -0.81 -3.89 26.35
N TRP A 222 -1.39 -3.11 25.46
CA TRP A 222 -1.76 -3.55 24.13
C TRP A 222 -1.37 -2.48 23.10
N SER A 223 -1.29 -2.90 21.86
CA SER A 223 -1.09 -2.01 20.73
C SER A 223 -2.26 -2.14 19.76
N ARG A 224 -2.58 -1.03 19.11
CA ARG A 224 -3.60 -0.97 18.06
C ARG A 224 -3.22 0.16 17.13
N ASP A 225 -3.19 -0.10 15.82
CA ASP A 225 -2.94 0.92 14.81
C ASP A 225 -1.60 1.65 14.98
N GLY A 226 -0.55 0.92 15.38
CA GLY A 226 0.76 1.49 15.70
C GLY A 226 0.82 2.30 17.01
N GLN A 227 -0.30 2.48 17.71
CA GLN A 227 -0.36 3.18 18.99
C GLN A 227 -0.30 2.19 20.16
N ILE A 228 0.43 2.58 21.21
CA ILE A 228 0.63 1.75 22.40
C ILE A 228 -0.24 2.30 23.51
N PHE A 229 -1.04 1.44 24.11
CA PHE A 229 -1.93 1.76 25.20
C PHE A 229 -1.56 0.96 26.44
N VAL A 230 -1.57 1.65 27.57
CA VAL A 230 -1.27 1.07 28.88
C VAL A 230 -2.44 1.35 29.82
N ARG A 231 -2.85 0.36 30.59
CA ARG A 231 -3.90 0.51 31.61
C ARG A 231 -3.48 -0.17 32.90
N ARG A 232 -3.69 0.51 34.02
CA ARG A 232 -3.31 0.01 35.34
C ARG A 232 -4.20 -1.13 35.79
N GLU A 233 -5.51 -0.89 35.85
CA GLU A 233 -6.53 -1.87 36.21
C GLU A 233 -7.79 -1.75 35.34
N HIS A 234 -8.66 -2.76 35.40
CA HIS A 234 -9.93 -2.75 34.67
C HIS A 234 -10.80 -1.57 35.14
N GLY A 235 -11.26 -0.73 34.22
CA GLY A 235 -12.10 0.45 34.51
C GLY A 235 -11.36 1.80 34.49
N GLN A 236 -10.03 1.82 34.50
CA GLN A 236 -9.28 3.08 34.34
C GLN A 236 -9.09 3.47 32.86
N PRO A 237 -9.03 4.78 32.55
CA PRO A 237 -8.77 5.24 31.19
C PRO A 237 -7.39 4.75 30.72
N PRO A 238 -7.28 4.31 29.45
CA PRO A 238 -6.00 3.94 28.88
C PRO A 238 -5.09 5.16 28.72
N ILE A 239 -3.81 4.99 29.07
CA ILE A 239 -2.75 5.97 28.81
C ILE A 239 -2.14 5.66 27.45
N LEU A 240 -2.14 6.64 26.56
CA LEU A 240 -1.47 6.56 25.26
C LEU A 240 0.03 6.84 25.43
N ILE A 241 0.86 5.93 24.93
CA ILE A 241 2.31 6.07 24.86
C ILE A 241 2.70 6.26 23.40
N SER A 242 3.04 7.50 23.04
CA SER A 242 3.42 7.88 21.68
C SER A 242 4.92 8.13 21.52
N SER A 243 5.61 8.41 22.62
CA SER A 243 7.04 8.74 22.65
C SER A 243 7.74 8.13 23.87
N GLU A 244 9.06 8.12 23.86
CA GLU A 244 9.84 7.72 25.04
C GLU A 244 9.59 8.64 26.24
N ALA A 245 9.29 9.93 26.02
CA ALA A 245 8.95 10.86 27.09
C ALA A 245 7.65 10.44 27.80
N ASP A 246 6.68 9.86 27.08
CA ASP A 246 5.44 9.37 27.67
C ASP A 246 5.67 8.19 28.62
N LEU A 247 6.80 7.49 28.52
CA LEU A 247 7.17 6.46 29.49
C LEU A 247 7.29 7.06 30.89
N ALA A 248 7.65 8.34 31.05
CA ALA A 248 7.70 9.01 32.35
C ALA A 248 6.33 9.05 33.05
N LYS A 249 5.22 8.98 32.31
CA LYS A 249 3.86 8.92 32.87
C LYS A 249 3.57 7.60 33.59
N LEU A 250 4.41 6.58 33.37
CA LEU A 250 4.30 5.25 33.99
C LEU A 250 5.15 5.14 35.27
N GLN A 251 5.26 6.22 36.05
CA GLN A 251 5.93 6.25 37.36
C GLN A 251 4.91 6.11 38.50
#